data_AF-A0A7C5W5R7-F1
#
_entry.id   AF-A0A7C5W5R7-F1
#
_cell.length_a   1.000
_cell.length_b   1.000
_cell.length_c   1.000
_cell.angle_alpha   90.00
_cell.angle_beta   90.00
_cell.angle_gamma   90.00
#
_symmetry.space_group_name_H-M   'P 1'
#
loop_
_entity.id
_entity.type
_entity.pdbx_description
1 polymer ?
#
loop_
_entity_poly.entity_id
_entity_poly.type
_entity_poly.pdbx_seq_one_letter_code
_entity_poly.pdbx_strand_id
1 'polypeptide(L)'
;MEKFYKTILSKTVILLAVALMHTTLLNSQRLASTESFRVERGERPPIDLQTMPSDAYEAGVLLIRFKPEFTEHLENNPAVQLDNGAIRFNIATVDNLKDLFGAQSVKQEFLSGAFNYAFTARHKAWGFHPWY
;
A
#
# COMPACT_ATOMS: atom_id res chain seq x y z
N MET A 1 15.19 45.62 52.35
CA MET A 1 14.14 45.63 51.31
C MET A 1 14.69 45.28 49.93
N GLU A 2 15.78 45.90 49.47
CA GLU A 2 16.31 45.69 48.11
C GLU A 2 16.81 44.26 47.80
N LYS A 3 17.51 43.60 48.74
CA LYS A 3 17.97 42.20 48.57
C LYS A 3 16.82 41.21 48.44
N PHE A 4 15.75 41.39 49.21
CA PHE A 4 14.57 40.54 49.19
C PHE A 4 13.82 40.65 47.84
N TYR A 5 13.70 41.87 47.31
CA TYR A 5 13.11 42.11 45.99
C TYR A 5 13.94 41.48 44.86
N LYS A 6 15.28 41.59 44.89
CA LYS A 6 16.17 40.95 43.91
C LYS A 6 16.07 39.42 43.95
N THR A 7 15.94 38.82 45.13
CA THR A 7 15.76 37.36 45.26
C THR A 7 14.43 36.90 44.69
N ILE A 8 13.33 37.61 44.98
CA ILE A 8 12.01 37.31 44.41
C ILE A 8 12.03 37.47 42.89
N LEU A 9 12.60 38.57 42.38
CA LEU A 9 12.72 38.83 40.95
C LEU A 9 13.56 37.76 40.24
N SER A 10 14.62 37.24 40.86
CA SER A 10 15.41 36.14 40.26
C SER A 10 14.63 34.83 40.20
N LYS A 11 13.85 34.51 41.25
CA LYS A 11 13.04 33.29 41.31
C LYS A 11 11.89 33.32 40.31
N THR A 12 11.26 34.48 40.13
CA THR A 12 10.19 34.64 39.13
C THR A 12 10.73 34.53 37.70
N VAL A 13 11.92 35.08 37.43
CA VAL A 13 12.58 34.94 36.12
C VAL A 13 12.93 33.48 35.82
N ILE A 14 13.44 32.72 36.80
CA ILE A 14 13.74 31.30 36.63
C ILE A 14 12.46 30.48 36.40
N LEU A 15 11.39 30.74 37.17
CA LEU A 15 10.10 30.08 36.98
C LEU A 15 9.50 30.36 35.60
N LEU A 16 9.59 31.60 35.13
CA LEU A 16 9.16 31.98 33.77
C LEU A 16 9.99 31.27 32.69
N ALA A 17 11.32 31.18 32.88
CA ALA A 17 12.19 30.48 31.94
C ALA A 17 11.88 28.98 31.87
N VAL A 18 11.62 28.32 33.01
CA VAL A 18 11.23 26.91 33.05
C VAL A 18 9.85 26.69 32.43
N ALA A 19 8.89 27.58 32.67
CA ALA A 19 7.58 27.54 32.04
C ALA A 19 7.66 27.71 30.51
N LEU A 20 8.49 28.64 30.03
CA LEU A 20 8.77 28.81 28.60
C LEU A 20 9.46 27.58 27.99
N MET A 21 10.39 26.95 28.72
CA MET A 21 11.07 25.76 28.24
C MET A 21 10.12 24.56 28.16
N HIS A 22 9.20 24.41 29.12
CA HIS A 22 8.16 23.38 29.07
C HIS A 22 7.16 23.58 27.93
N THR A 23 6.75 24.82 27.62
CA THR A 23 5.86 25.06 26.46
C THR A 23 6.54 24.77 25.13
N THR A 24 7.85 25.00 25.01
CA THR A 24 8.60 24.64 23.80
C THR A 24 8.74 23.13 23.60
N LEU A 25 8.97 22.35 24.68
CA LEU A 25 9.10 20.89 24.59
C LEU A 25 7.77 20.20 24.20
N LEU A 26 6.64 20.70 24.70
CA LEU A 26 5.31 20.16 24.38
C LEU A 26 4.89 20.44 22.92
N ASN A 27 5.37 21.53 22.31
CA ASN A 27 5.09 21.84 20.91
C ASN A 27 5.93 21.02 19.93
N SER A 28 7.14 20.59 20.29
CA SER A 28 7.98 19.74 19.42
C SER A 28 7.38 18.36 19.17
N GLN A 29 6.52 17.85 20.06
CA GLN A 29 5.84 16.55 19.87
C GLN A 29 4.63 16.64 18.92
N ARG A 30 4.12 17.84 18.59
CA ARG A 30 2.98 18.00 17.67
C ARG A 30 3.35 18.06 16.19
N LEU A 31 4.65 18.11 15.86
CA LEU A 31 5.12 18.15 14.47
C LEU A 31 5.36 16.76 13.86
N ALA A 32 5.13 15.68 14.61
CA ALA A 32 5.46 14.32 14.18
C ALA A 32 4.36 13.56 13.43
N SER A 33 3.20 14.15 13.12
CA SER A 33 2.15 13.42 12.38
C SER A 33 1.18 14.33 11.62
N THR A 34 1.70 15.25 10.82
CA THR A 34 0.87 15.99 9.86
C THR A 34 1.57 16.04 8.51
N GLU A 35 1.92 14.87 7.99
CA GLU A 35 2.08 14.71 6.55
C GLU A 35 0.70 14.93 5.92
N SER A 36 0.42 16.17 5.51
CA SER A 36 -0.74 16.50 4.71
C SER A 36 -0.51 16.00 3.28
N PHE A 37 -0.62 14.69 3.08
CA PHE A 37 -0.60 14.13 1.73
C PHE A 37 -1.83 14.62 0.99
N ARG A 38 -1.64 15.65 0.14
CA ARG A 38 -2.65 16.06 -0.84
C ARG A 38 -2.71 14.98 -1.91
N VAL A 39 -3.65 14.06 -1.78
CA VAL A 39 -3.89 13.02 -2.79
C VAL A 39 -4.41 13.70 -4.05
N GLU A 40 -3.52 13.94 -5.02
CA GLU A 40 -3.90 14.38 -6.36
C GLU A 40 -4.39 13.16 -7.15
N ARG A 41 -5.55 13.30 -7.80
CA ARG A 41 -6.16 12.21 -8.55
C ARG A 41 -5.25 11.82 -9.71
N GLY A 42 -4.53 10.71 -9.58
CA GLY A 42 -3.62 10.20 -10.60
C GLY A 42 -2.20 9.93 -10.09
N GLU A 43 -1.82 10.49 -8.93
CA GLU A 43 -0.54 10.18 -8.30
C GLU A 43 -0.76 9.13 -7.19
N ARG A 44 -0.36 7.89 -7.45
CA ARG A 44 -0.15 6.91 -6.37
C ARG A 44 1.23 7.17 -5.80
N PRO A 45 1.36 7.64 -4.53
CA PRO A 45 2.68 7.78 -3.93
C PRO A 45 3.41 6.43 -3.97
N PRO A 46 4.72 6.41 -4.23
CA PRO A 46 5.48 5.18 -4.25
C PRO A 46 5.36 4.50 -2.90
N ILE A 47 5.09 3.19 -2.91
CA ILE A 47 4.96 2.39 -1.71
C ILE A 47 6.36 2.06 -1.20
N ASP A 48 6.68 2.49 0.02
CA ASP A 48 7.92 2.08 0.69
C ASP A 48 7.71 0.72 1.38
N LEU A 49 8.17 -0.33 0.69
CA LEU A 49 8.09 -1.71 1.16
C LEU A 49 8.89 -1.97 2.45
N GLN A 50 9.86 -1.13 2.81
CA GLN A 50 10.66 -1.29 4.04
C GLN A 50 9.92 -0.83 5.29
N THR A 51 8.99 0.12 5.12
CA THR A 51 8.21 0.70 6.22
C THR A 51 6.81 0.11 6.36
N MET A 52 6.39 -0.70 5.38
CA MET A 52 5.06 -1.26 5.36
C MET A 52 4.88 -2.29 6.49
N PRO A 53 3.81 -2.19 7.29
CA PRO A 53 3.55 -3.19 8.31
C PRO A 53 3.24 -4.54 7.65
N SER A 54 3.58 -5.62 8.34
CA SER A 54 3.51 -6.98 7.79
C SER A 54 2.09 -7.46 7.50
N ASP A 55 1.07 -6.79 8.03
CA ASP A 55 -0.35 -7.05 7.79
C ASP A 55 -0.90 -6.28 6.58
N ALA A 56 -0.12 -5.35 6.00
CA ALA A 56 -0.52 -4.58 4.82
C ALA A 56 -0.20 -5.27 3.49
N TYR A 57 0.44 -6.45 3.52
CA TYR A 57 0.72 -7.24 2.31
C TYR A 57 0.77 -8.73 2.59
N GLU A 58 0.66 -9.52 1.52
CA GLU A 58 0.87 -10.96 1.56
C GLU A 58 2.24 -11.29 0.96
N ALA A 59 3.12 -11.87 1.78
CA ALA A 59 4.45 -12.25 1.33
C ALA A 59 4.38 -13.35 0.27
N GLY A 60 5.10 -13.16 -0.84
CA GLY A 60 5.17 -14.15 -1.94
C GLY A 60 3.98 -14.10 -2.92
N VAL A 61 3.04 -13.17 -2.73
CA VAL A 61 1.90 -12.97 -3.64
C VAL A 61 2.13 -11.72 -4.47
N LEU A 62 1.97 -11.85 -5.78
CA LEU A 62 2.03 -10.72 -6.72
C LEU A 62 0.70 -10.63 -7.45
N LEU A 63 0.03 -9.50 -7.31
CA LEU A 63 -1.18 -9.20 -8.05
C LEU A 63 -0.82 -8.51 -9.37
N ILE A 64 -1.18 -9.11 -10.50
CA ILE A 64 -0.93 -8.57 -11.83
C ILE A 64 -2.24 -8.17 -12.50
N ARG A 65 -2.18 -7.07 -13.25
CA ARG A 65 -3.28 -6.64 -14.12
C ARG A 65 -2.85 -6.72 -15.56
N PHE A 66 -3.55 -7.51 -16.36
CA PHE A 66 -3.34 -7.55 -17.79
C PHE A 66 -3.88 -6.28 -18.46
N LYS A 67 -3.22 -5.86 -19.52
CA LYS A 67 -3.71 -4.76 -20.34
C LYS A 67 -4.96 -5.20 -21.12
N PRO A 68 -5.87 -4.27 -21.46
CA PRO A 68 -7.14 -4.61 -22.10
C PRO A 68 -7.01 -5.45 -23.37
N GLU A 69 -5.96 -5.26 -24.16
CA GLU A 69 -5.68 -5.99 -25.39
C GLU A 69 -5.49 -7.51 -25.20
N PHE A 70 -5.19 -7.97 -23.98
CA PHE A 70 -5.09 -9.40 -23.68
C PHE A 70 -6.40 -10.03 -23.23
N THR A 71 -7.48 -9.25 -23.08
CA THR A 71 -8.77 -9.74 -22.56
C THR A 71 -9.30 -10.93 -23.36
N GLU A 72 -9.37 -10.80 -24.69
CA GLU A 72 -9.88 -11.86 -25.56
C GLU A 72 -9.02 -13.13 -25.49
N HIS A 73 -7.69 -12.96 -25.43
CA HIS A 73 -6.77 -14.08 -25.27
C HIS A 73 -7.02 -14.82 -23.96
N LEU A 74 -7.15 -14.10 -22.84
CA LEU A 74 -7.34 -14.69 -21.51
C LEU A 74 -8.70 -15.40 -21.36
N GLU A 75 -9.73 -14.89 -22.03
CA GLU A 75 -11.06 -15.53 -22.03
C GLU A 75 -11.07 -16.84 -22.83
N ASN A 76 -10.36 -16.87 -23.96
CA ASN A 76 -10.31 -18.04 -24.84
C ASN A 76 -9.22 -19.05 -24.44
N ASN A 77 -8.17 -18.58 -23.76
CA ASN A 77 -7.00 -19.34 -23.34
C ASN A 77 -6.69 -19.04 -21.86
N PRO A 78 -7.52 -19.52 -20.92
CA PRO A 78 -7.27 -19.32 -19.51
C PRO A 78 -5.93 -19.95 -19.10
N ALA A 79 -5.34 -19.45 -18.02
CA ALA A 79 -4.10 -20.01 -17.49
C ALA A 79 -4.31 -21.48 -17.13
N VAL A 80 -3.42 -22.34 -17.62
CA VAL A 80 -3.46 -23.78 -17.38
C VAL A 80 -2.24 -24.22 -16.58
N GLN A 81 -2.44 -25.18 -15.69
CA GLN A 81 -1.35 -25.91 -15.07
C GLN A 81 -1.04 -27.15 -15.91
N LEU A 82 0.22 -27.27 -16.34
CA LEU A 82 0.74 -28.40 -17.10
C LEU A 82 1.07 -29.57 -16.16
N ASP A 83 1.26 -30.77 -16.73
CA ASP A 83 1.57 -32.00 -16.00
C ASP A 83 2.84 -31.92 -15.13
N ASN A 84 3.80 -31.06 -15.52
CA ASN A 84 5.02 -30.80 -14.76
C ASN A 84 4.82 -29.76 -13.64
N GLY A 85 3.58 -29.34 -13.38
CA GLY A 85 3.22 -28.32 -12.40
C GLY A 85 3.42 -26.87 -12.88
N ALA A 86 3.95 -26.65 -14.08
CA ALA A 86 4.17 -25.30 -14.61
C ALA A 86 2.85 -24.65 -15.05
N ILE A 87 2.71 -23.37 -14.77
CA ILE A 87 1.56 -22.56 -15.20
C ILE A 87 1.91 -21.83 -16.48
N ARG A 88 0.98 -21.84 -17.45
CA ARG A 88 1.10 -21.15 -18.73
C ARG A 88 -0.13 -20.32 -19.03
N PHE A 89 0.12 -19.07 -19.38
CA PHE A 89 -0.85 -18.15 -19.95
C PHE A 89 -0.83 -18.18 -21.49
N ASN A 90 0.14 -18.86 -22.11
CA ASN A 90 0.42 -18.79 -23.55
C ASN A 90 0.71 -17.35 -24.00
N ILE A 91 1.33 -16.57 -23.11
CA ILE A 91 1.81 -15.22 -23.37
C ILE A 91 3.28 -15.22 -22.98
N ALA A 92 4.16 -15.26 -23.99
CA ALA A 92 5.59 -15.47 -23.79
C ALA A 92 6.19 -14.56 -22.71
N THR A 93 5.84 -13.28 -22.71
CA THR A 93 6.32 -12.31 -21.71
C THR A 93 5.93 -12.68 -20.28
N VAL A 94 4.70 -13.16 -20.07
CA VAL A 94 4.19 -13.53 -18.74
C VAL A 94 4.74 -14.88 -18.31
N ASP A 95 4.82 -15.84 -19.23
CA ASP A 95 5.37 -17.16 -18.94
C ASP A 95 6.86 -17.07 -18.57
N ASN A 96 7.61 -16.20 -19.26
CA ASN A 96 9.00 -15.89 -18.90
C ASN A 96 9.11 -15.24 -17.51
N LEU A 97 8.21 -14.30 -17.18
CA LEU A 97 8.17 -13.65 -15.87
C LEU A 97 7.90 -14.67 -14.76
N LYS A 98 6.91 -15.54 -14.97
CA LYS A 98 6.57 -16.63 -14.07
C LYS A 98 7.79 -17.51 -13.82
N ASP A 99 8.49 -17.93 -14.88
CA ASP A 99 9.63 -18.83 -14.78
C ASP A 99 10.83 -18.15 -14.06
N LEU A 100 11.04 -16.84 -14.27
CA LEU A 100 12.04 -16.05 -13.56
C LEU A 100 11.78 -15.98 -12.05
N PHE A 101 10.53 -15.77 -11.64
CA PHE A 101 10.14 -15.64 -10.24
C PHE A 101 9.76 -16.98 -9.58
N GLY A 102 9.74 -18.08 -10.34
CA GLY A 102 9.41 -19.40 -9.82
C GLY A 102 7.98 -19.51 -9.28
N ALA A 103 7.02 -18.75 -9.83
CA ALA A 103 5.66 -18.75 -9.32
C ALA A 103 5.00 -20.15 -9.44
N GLN A 104 4.33 -20.56 -8.37
CA GLN A 104 3.85 -21.93 -8.16
C GLN A 104 2.35 -22.10 -8.45
N SER A 105 1.58 -21.04 -8.26
CA SER A 105 0.13 -21.01 -8.41
C SER A 105 -0.31 -19.74 -9.13
N VAL A 106 -1.51 -19.77 -9.69
CA VAL A 106 -2.17 -18.58 -10.24
C VAL A 106 -3.66 -18.68 -10.01
N LYS A 107 -4.29 -17.54 -9.77
CA LYS A 107 -5.73 -17.46 -9.50
C LYS A 107 -6.25 -16.21 -10.17
N GLN A 108 -7.31 -16.33 -10.96
CA GLN A 108 -8.01 -15.14 -11.44
C GLN A 108 -8.74 -14.48 -10.27
N GLU A 109 -8.41 -13.23 -10.00
CA GLU A 109 -9.03 -12.49 -8.90
C GLU A 109 -10.46 -12.07 -9.25
N PHE A 110 -11.29 -11.96 -8.20
CA PHE A 110 -12.71 -11.60 -8.29
C PHE A 110 -13.58 -12.58 -9.11
N LEU A 111 -13.00 -13.66 -9.62
CA LEU A 111 -13.71 -14.78 -10.21
C LEU A 111 -14.04 -15.78 -9.09
N SER A 112 -15.33 -16.09 -8.92
CA SER A 112 -15.75 -17.17 -8.02
C SER A 112 -16.88 -17.95 -8.67
N GLY A 113 -16.69 -19.27 -8.74
CA GLY A 113 -17.70 -20.21 -9.24
C GLY A 113 -18.98 -20.21 -8.40
N ALA A 114 -18.93 -19.70 -7.16
CA ALA A 114 -20.10 -19.60 -6.28
C ALA A 114 -21.14 -18.58 -6.79
N PHE A 115 -20.77 -17.65 -7.67
CA PHE A 115 -21.66 -16.59 -8.14
C PHE A 115 -22.39 -16.89 -9.47
N ASN A 116 -22.38 -18.14 -9.94
CA ASN A 116 -23.12 -18.63 -11.12
C ASN A 116 -23.06 -17.69 -12.35
N TYR A 117 -21.94 -16.99 -12.54
CA TYR A 117 -21.75 -16.01 -13.62
C TYR A 117 -22.78 -14.86 -13.69
N ALA A 118 -23.64 -14.70 -12.69
CA ALA A 118 -24.73 -13.71 -12.71
C ALA A 118 -24.23 -12.26 -12.80
N PHE A 119 -22.98 -12.02 -12.41
CA PHE A 119 -22.35 -10.70 -12.39
C PHE A 119 -21.21 -10.54 -13.39
N THR A 120 -20.99 -11.50 -14.30
CA THR A 120 -19.86 -11.49 -15.24
C THR A 120 -19.81 -10.21 -16.07
N ALA A 121 -20.92 -9.75 -16.62
CA ALA A 121 -20.98 -8.52 -17.41
C ALA A 121 -20.57 -7.28 -16.59
N ARG A 122 -20.96 -7.23 -15.31
CA ARG A 122 -20.65 -6.12 -14.41
C ARG A 122 -19.18 -6.16 -13.95
N HIS A 123 -18.65 -7.35 -13.65
CA HIS A 123 -17.22 -7.54 -13.36
C HIS A 123 -16.34 -7.11 -14.53
N LYS A 124 -16.76 -7.41 -15.76
CA LYS A 124 -16.08 -6.92 -16.97
C LYS A 124 -16.18 -5.40 -17.10
N ALA A 125 -17.36 -4.82 -16.91
CA ALA A 125 -17.56 -3.37 -16.95
C ALA A 125 -16.73 -2.61 -15.90
N TRP A 126 -16.48 -3.22 -14.74
CA TRP A 126 -15.61 -2.65 -13.70
C TRP A 126 -14.12 -2.90 -13.92
N GLY A 127 -13.75 -3.73 -14.91
CA GLY A 127 -12.35 -4.05 -15.20
C GLY A 127 -11.71 -4.96 -14.17
N PHE A 128 -12.49 -5.85 -13.55
CA PHE A 128 -12.00 -6.86 -12.59
C PHE A 128 -11.55 -8.17 -13.26
N HIS A 129 -12.05 -8.46 -14.46
CA HIS A 129 -11.71 -9.66 -15.21
C HIS A 129 -10.22 -9.84 -15.60
N PRO A 130 -9.36 -8.80 -15.73
CA PRO A 130 -7.97 -8.98 -16.15
C PRO A 130 -7.00 -9.10 -14.95
N TRP A 131 -7.49 -9.31 -13.73
CA TRP A 131 -6.66 -9.43 -12.52
C TRP A 131 -6.37 -10.88 -12.18
N TYR A 132 -5.09 -11.17 -11.90
CA TYR A 132 -4.56 -12.51 -11.59
C TYR A 132 -3.47 -12.43 -10.52
#